data_AF-A0A8I1ECE6-F1
#
_entry.id   AF-A0A8I1ECE6-F1
#
_cell.length_a   1.000
_cell.length_b   1.000
_cell.length_c   1.000
_cell.angle_alpha   90.00
_cell.angle_beta   90.00
_cell.angle_gamma   90.00
#
_symmetry.space_group_name_H-M   'P 1'
#
loop_
_entity.id
_entity.type
_entity.pdbx_description
1 polymer ?
#
loop_
_entity_poly.entity_id
_entity_poly.type
_entity_poly.pdbx_seq_one_letter_code
_entity_poly.pdbx_strand_id
1 'polypeptide(L)'
;MTTSRKKDSAPAKLANGEYVAKPRDATYLKAALNGHASIWPAAKMVIADDIATFFKDGVEVWNCNAAYASHHFDNTPMRSTVMKRSAQ
;
A
#
# COMPACT_ATOMS: atom_id res chain seq x y z
N MET A 1 17.80 8.19 -26.84
CA MET A 1 16.79 7.34 -26.16
C MET A 1 16.26 8.11 -24.98
N THR A 2 15.00 8.52 -25.08
CA THR A 2 14.33 9.56 -24.33
C THR A 2 14.22 9.28 -22.82
N THR A 3 14.92 10.13 -22.05
CA THR A 3 14.41 10.96 -20.94
C THR A 3 13.78 10.31 -19.70
N SER A 4 14.45 10.58 -18.57
CA SER A 4 13.88 11.02 -17.29
C SER A 4 12.99 10.04 -16.52
N ARG A 5 13.55 9.40 -15.49
CA ARG A 5 12.79 8.86 -14.35
C ARG A 5 12.22 10.05 -13.56
N LYS A 6 11.16 10.67 -14.06
CA LYS A 6 10.45 11.70 -13.32
C LYS A 6 9.75 11.05 -12.13
N LYS A 7 10.23 11.45 -10.96
CA LYS A 7 9.53 11.46 -9.70
C LYS A 7 8.41 12.51 -9.80
N ASP A 8 7.34 12.20 -10.53
CA ASP A 8 6.24 13.15 -10.74
C ASP A 8 5.41 13.28 -9.46
N SER A 9 5.46 14.49 -8.92
CA SER A 9 4.85 14.91 -7.67
C SER A 9 3.43 15.43 -7.96
N ALA A 10 2.47 14.53 -8.02
CA ALA A 10 1.07 14.75 -7.64
C ALA A 10 0.87 14.03 -6.27
N PRO A 11 -0.19 14.21 -5.46
CA PRO A 11 -0.36 13.40 -4.25
C PRO A 11 -0.28 11.93 -4.68
N ALA A 12 0.82 11.27 -4.32
CA ALA A 12 1.38 10.23 -5.17
C ALA A 12 0.45 9.04 -5.19
N LYS A 13 -0.32 8.87 -6.28
CA LYS A 13 -1.01 7.62 -6.56
C LYS A 13 0.06 6.54 -6.47
N LEU A 14 -0.09 5.70 -5.46
CA LEU A 14 0.80 4.56 -5.27
C LEU A 14 0.73 3.73 -6.54
N ALA A 15 1.89 3.33 -7.05
CA ALA A 15 1.94 2.48 -8.23
C ALA A 15 1.29 1.13 -7.93
N ASN A 16 0.87 0.41 -8.98
CA ASN A 16 0.41 -0.96 -8.81
C ASN A 16 1.56 -1.81 -8.25
N GLY A 17 1.27 -2.60 -7.23
CA GLY A 17 2.28 -3.38 -6.52
C GLY A 17 1.89 -3.76 -5.11
N GLU A 18 2.82 -4.41 -4.41
CA GLU A 18 2.63 -4.83 -3.03
C GLU A 18 3.30 -3.86 -2.06
N TYR A 19 2.57 -3.51 -1.01
CA TYR A 19 2.95 -2.55 0.01
C TYR A 19 2.64 -3.13 1.39
N VAL A 20 3.36 -2.65 2.40
CA VAL A 20 2.93 -2.74 3.80
C VAL A 20 2.31 -1.41 4.14
N ALA A 21 1.01 -1.42 4.41
CA ALA A 21 0.29 -0.24 4.87
C ALA A 21 0.25 -0.24 6.40
N LYS A 22 0.76 0.83 7.00
CA LYS A 22 0.69 1.06 8.45
C LYS A 22 -0.24 2.24 8.74
N PRO A 23 -1.29 2.05 9.56
CA PRO A 23 -2.11 3.17 10.02
C PRO A 23 -1.25 4.20 10.73
N ARG A 24 -1.51 5.49 10.49
CA ARG A 24 -0.89 6.59 11.25
C ARG A 24 -1.50 6.78 12.64
N ASP A 25 -2.56 6.03 12.94
CA ASP A 25 -3.20 6.04 14.25
C ASP A 25 -2.22 5.58 15.35
N ALA A 26 -2.06 6.40 16.38
CA ALA A 26 -1.07 6.15 17.44
C ALA A 26 -1.36 4.92 18.32
N THR A 27 -2.60 4.44 18.35
CA THR A 27 -3.01 3.32 19.21
C THR A 27 -4.06 2.43 18.54
N TYR A 28 -4.11 1.15 18.95
CA TYR A 28 -5.11 0.18 18.49
C TYR A 28 -6.53 0.70 18.70
N LEU A 29 -6.80 1.35 19.84
CA LEU A 29 -8.12 1.85 20.16
C LEU A 29 -8.58 2.93 19.17
N LYS A 30 -7.68 3.83 18.74
CA LYS A 30 -7.99 4.83 17.70
C LYS A 30 -8.21 4.20 16.34
N ALA A 31 -7.35 3.25 15.95
CA ALA A 31 -7.53 2.50 14.71
C ALA A 31 -8.89 1.76 14.72
N ALA A 32 -9.26 1.11 15.82
CA ALA A 32 -10.52 0.40 15.95
C ALA A 32 -11.74 1.33 15.86
N LEU A 33 -11.70 2.49 16.52
CA LEU A 33 -12.76 3.50 16.45
C LEU A 33 -12.94 4.05 15.02
N ASN A 34 -11.85 4.16 14.26
CA ASN A 34 -11.87 4.58 12.85
C ASN A 34 -12.21 3.44 11.87
N GLY A 35 -12.41 2.21 12.35
CA GLY A 35 -12.64 1.03 11.50
C GLY A 35 -11.36 0.42 10.89
N HIS A 36 -10.18 0.91 11.28
CA HIS A 36 -8.86 0.42 10.87
C HIS A 36 -8.28 -0.69 11.77
N ALA A 37 -9.06 -1.26 12.69
CA ALA A 37 -8.60 -2.34 13.59
C ALA A 37 -7.98 -3.51 12.80
N SER A 38 -8.60 -3.91 11.70
CA SER A 38 -8.15 -5.03 10.85
C SER A 38 -6.79 -4.79 10.18
N ILE A 39 -6.38 -3.52 10.06
CA ILE A 39 -5.15 -3.11 9.37
C ILE A 39 -3.99 -2.96 10.36
N TRP A 40 -4.26 -2.72 11.64
CA TRP A 40 -3.24 -2.51 12.65
C TRP A 40 -2.56 -3.83 13.09
N PRO A 41 -1.30 -3.89 13.57
CA PRO A 41 -0.02 -3.26 13.21
C PRO A 41 0.23 -2.50 11.91
N ALA A 42 -0.16 -3.25 10.90
CA ALA A 42 0.31 -3.26 9.56
C ALA A 42 -0.49 -4.35 8.87
N ALA A 43 -0.87 -4.11 7.62
CA ALA A 43 -1.43 -5.12 6.76
C ALA A 43 -0.69 -5.12 5.42
N LYS A 44 -0.74 -6.26 4.74
CA LYS A 44 -0.29 -6.34 3.35
C LYS A 44 -1.33 -5.59 2.51
N MET A 45 -0.88 -4.69 1.65
CA MET A 45 -1.73 -3.95 0.74
C MET A 45 -1.27 -4.25 -0.68
N VAL A 46 -2.20 -4.57 -1.56
CA VAL A 46 -1.94 -4.76 -2.98
C VAL A 46 -2.73 -3.72 -3.75
N ILE A 47 -2.04 -3.00 -4.63
CA ILE A 47 -2.67 -2.01 -5.49
C ILE A 47 -2.75 -2.57 -6.90
N ALA A 48 -3.97 -2.68 -7.40
CA ALA A 48 -4.30 -3.09 -8.76
C ALA A 48 -5.39 -2.15 -9.28
N ASP A 49 -5.17 -1.59 -10.47
CA ASP A 49 -6.15 -0.71 -11.14
C ASP A 49 -6.72 0.40 -10.25
N ASP A 50 -5.84 1.07 -9.48
CA ASP A 50 -6.19 2.16 -8.53
C ASP A 50 -6.97 1.72 -7.28
N ILE A 51 -7.15 0.41 -7.09
CA ILE A 51 -7.80 -0.18 -5.93
C ILE A 51 -6.72 -0.75 -4.99
N ALA A 52 -6.70 -0.25 -3.76
CA ALA A 52 -5.88 -0.75 -2.67
C ALA A 52 -6.65 -1.79 -1.87
N THR A 53 -6.23 -3.05 -1.99
CA THR A 53 -6.82 -4.19 -1.27
C THR A 53 -5.90 -4.62 -0.14
N PHE A 54 -6.43 -4.68 1.08
CA PHE A 54 -5.71 -4.99 2.30
C PHE A 54 -5.96 -6.45 2.69
N PHE A 55 -4.88 -7.15 2.95
CA PHE A 55 -4.86 -8.54 3.35
C PHE A 55 -4.25 -8.69 4.74
N LYS A 56 -4.93 -9.45 5.60
CA LYS A 56 -4.45 -9.89 6.90
C LYS A 56 -4.47 -11.41 6.93
N ASP A 57 -3.34 -12.03 7.22
CA ASP A 57 -3.20 -13.49 7.25
C ASP A 57 -3.70 -14.20 5.98
N GLY A 58 -3.57 -13.53 4.82
CA GLY A 58 -4.02 -14.03 3.52
C GLY A 58 -5.49 -13.80 3.19
N VAL A 59 -6.27 -13.19 4.09
CA VAL A 59 -7.69 -12.87 3.87
C VAL A 59 -7.84 -11.38 3.56
N GLU A 60 -8.65 -11.04 2.55
CA GLU A 60 -9.05 -9.66 2.29
C GLU A 60 -9.89 -9.15 3.46
N VAL A 61 -9.36 -8.14 4.15
CA VAL A 61 -10.04 -7.52 5.29
C VAL A 61 -10.65 -6.17 4.96
N TRP A 62 -10.15 -5.52 3.90
CA TRP A 62 -10.63 -4.21 3.48
C TRP A 62 -10.15 -3.85 2.08
N ASN A 63 -10.90 -2.99 1.39
CA ASN A 63 -10.49 -2.38 0.14
C ASN A 63 -10.87 -0.89 0.13
N CYS A 64 -10.02 -0.07 -0.49
CA CYS A 64 -10.29 1.34 -0.72
C CYS A 64 -9.54 1.81 -1.98
N ASN A 65 -9.65 3.08 -2.35
CA ASN A 65 -8.87 3.61 -3.48
C ASN A 65 -7.41 3.90 -3.06
N ALA A 66 -6.49 3.83 -4.02
CA ALA A 66 -5.07 4.05 -3.77
C ALA A 66 -4.76 5.46 -3.23
N ALA A 67 -5.56 6.45 -3.61
CA ALA A 67 -5.44 7.82 -3.12
C ALA A 67 -5.70 7.90 -1.60
N TYR A 68 -6.78 7.28 -1.12
CA TYR A 68 -7.15 7.23 0.30
C TYR A 68 -6.05 6.53 1.10
N ALA A 69 -5.55 5.40 0.58
CA ALA A 69 -4.43 4.68 1.19
C ALA A 69 -3.19 5.58 1.35
N SER A 70 -2.88 6.40 0.35
CA SER A 70 -1.74 7.32 0.38
C SER A 70 -1.85 8.44 1.44
N HIS A 71 -3.07 8.85 1.78
CA HIS A 71 -3.31 9.93 2.73
C HIS A 71 -3.35 9.44 4.19
N HIS A 72 -3.95 8.28 4.43
CA HIS A 72 -4.23 7.77 5.79
C HIS A 72 -3.19 6.78 6.32
N PHE A 73 -2.41 6.15 5.43
CA PHE A 73 -1.46 5.10 5.79
C PHE A 73 -0.04 5.44 5.32
N ASP A 74 0.93 4.96 6.08
CA ASP A 74 2.32 4.93 5.63
C ASP A 74 2.55 3.65 4.82
N ASN A 75 2.70 3.84 3.51
CA ASN A 75 2.79 2.77 2.54
C ASN A 75 4.25 2.50 2.22
N THR A 76 4.81 1.48 2.87
CA THR A 76 6.16 1.03 2.57
C THR A 76 6.07 0.01 1.44
N PRO A 77 6.64 0.24 0.25
CA PRO A 77 6.67 -0.81 -0.77
C PRO A 77 7.34 -2.04 -0.17
N MET A 78 6.63 -3.17 -0.17
CA MET A 78 7.31 -4.44 0.05
C MET A 78 8.27 -4.52 -1.12
N ARG A 79 9.55 -4.35 -0.86
CA ARG A 79 10.58 -4.46 -1.88
C ARG A 79 10.37 -5.82 -2.53
N SER A 80 9.65 -5.82 -3.63
CA SER A 80 9.66 -6.89 -4.58
C SER A 80 11.12 -6.91 -4.97
N THR A 81 11.87 -7.84 -4.39
CA THR A 81 13.01 -8.42 -5.06
C THR A 81 12.45 -8.75 -6.42
N VAL A 82 12.63 -7.83 -7.37
CA VAL A 82 12.48 -8.10 -8.78
C VAL A 82 13.46 -9.22 -8.95
N MET A 83 12.95 -10.45 -8.88
CA MET A 83 13.55 -11.57 -9.53
C MET A 83 13.79 -11.06 -10.94
N LYS A 84 15.04 -10.68 -11.19
CA LYS A 84 15.62 -10.84 -12.51
C LYS A 84 15.41 -12.33 -12.82
N ARG A 85 14.26 -12.67 -13.40
CA ARG A 85 14.10 -13.93 -14.10
C ARG A 85 15.13 -13.86 -15.24
N SER A 86 16.03 -14.82 -15.20
CA SER A 86 17.13 -15.06 -16.14
C SER A 86 16.67 -15.22 -17.59
N ALA A 87 17.67 -15.32 -18.48
CA ALA A 87 17.68 -15.47 -19.94
C ALA A 87 17.63 -14.12 -20.68
N GLN A 88 18.66 -13.71 -21.41
CA GLN A 88 19.51 -14.49 -22.31
C GLN A 88 20.88 -13.82 -22.48
#